data_AF-A0A4R2BMR7-F1
#
_entry.id   AF-A0A4R2BMR7-F1
#
_cell.length_a   1.000
_cell.length_b   1.000
_cell.length_c   1.000
_cell.angle_alpha   90.00
_cell.angle_beta   90.00
_cell.angle_gamma   90.00
#
_symmetry.space_group_name_H-M   'P 1'
#
loop_
_entity.id
_entity.type
_entity.pdbx_description
1 polymer ?
#
loop_
_entity_poly.entity_id
_entity_poly.type
_entity_poly.pdbx_seq_one_letter_code
_entity_poly.pdbx_strand_id
1 'polypeptide(L)'
;MSDLRMNNVRGYLAEFLVAKAVGATGSRIEWDAYDIFTPEGIRVEVKSAGYLQTWAQRRLSRISFGSMKGRTWAPETGESAEATLNADVYVFAIQTATCHDAYDPLDVDQWQFYVVGRAAIETTGYSSIGLPILRILSDGPVEYADLADAVRAARAGHPGDGIAGASH
;
A
#
# COMPACT_ATOMS: atom_id res chain seq x y z
N MET A 1 10.36 17.57 18.28
CA MET A 1 10.17 17.21 16.86
C MET A 1 9.93 15.70 16.82
N SER A 2 8.78 15.26 16.33
CA SER A 2 8.45 13.83 16.26
C SER A 2 9.41 13.15 15.29
N ASP A 3 10.02 12.03 15.68
CA ASP A 3 10.91 11.28 14.80
C ASP A 3 10.08 10.70 13.64
N LEU A 4 10.23 11.28 12.44
CA LEU A 4 9.48 10.89 11.24
C LEU A 4 9.73 9.44 10.84
N ARG A 5 10.75 8.80 11.42
CA ARG A 5 11.04 7.38 11.24
C ARG A 5 10.08 6.47 12.01
N MET A 6 9.31 7.00 12.98
CA MET A 6 8.36 6.21 13.76
C MET A 6 7.34 5.57 12.82
N ASN A 7 7.02 4.29 13.06
CA ASN A 7 6.24 3.49 12.12
C ASN A 7 4.87 4.11 11.79
N ASN A 8 4.24 4.77 12.76
CA ASN A 8 3.01 5.53 12.57
C ASN A 8 3.21 6.78 11.69
N VAL A 9 4.28 7.56 11.92
CA VAL A 9 4.56 8.76 11.15
C VAL A 9 4.97 8.43 9.70
N ARG A 10 5.75 7.38 9.50
CA ARG A 10 6.07 6.85 8.16
C ARG A 10 4.80 6.42 7.43
N GLY A 11 3.85 5.79 8.13
CA GLY A 11 2.53 5.46 7.59
C GLY A 11 1.76 6.68 7.11
N TYR A 12 1.68 7.72 7.95
CA TYR A 12 1.00 8.96 7.58
C TYR A 12 1.63 9.66 6.38
N LEU A 13 2.95 9.68 6.30
CA LEU A 13 3.64 10.29 5.19
C LEU A 13 3.47 9.48 3.89
N ALA A 14 3.57 8.15 3.96
CA ALA A 14 3.29 7.29 2.81
C ALA A 14 1.89 7.55 2.26
N GLU A 15 0.87 7.58 3.12
CA GLU A 15 -0.50 7.84 2.70
C GLU A 15 -0.66 9.25 2.13
N PHE A 16 -0.03 10.26 2.72
CA PHE A 16 -0.02 11.62 2.16
C PHE A 16 0.58 11.64 0.75
N LEU A 17 1.72 10.99 0.54
CA LEU A 17 2.35 10.88 -0.79
C LEU A 17 1.41 10.22 -1.79
N VAL A 18 0.82 9.06 -1.44
CA VAL A 18 -0.11 8.37 -2.33
C VAL A 18 -1.33 9.24 -2.64
N ALA A 19 -1.93 9.89 -1.63
CA ALA A 19 -3.08 10.77 -1.79
C ALA A 19 -2.76 11.95 -2.73
N LYS A 20 -1.58 12.54 -2.58
CA LYS A 20 -1.10 13.63 -3.45
C LYS A 20 -0.88 13.16 -4.88
N ALA A 21 -0.30 11.98 -5.10
CA ALA A 21 -0.05 11.44 -6.43
C ALA A 21 -1.37 11.15 -7.17
N VAL A 22 -2.35 10.56 -6.51
CA VAL A 22 -3.66 10.23 -7.10
C VAL A 22 -4.64 11.40 -7.13
N GLY A 23 -4.23 12.60 -6.67
CA GLY A 23 -5.07 13.79 -6.68
C GLY A 23 -6.26 13.74 -5.71
N ALA A 24 -6.19 12.95 -4.64
CA ALA A 24 -7.25 12.90 -3.64
C ALA A 24 -7.29 14.24 -2.87
N THR A 25 -8.49 14.83 -2.77
CA THR A 25 -8.71 16.15 -2.15
C THR A 25 -9.56 16.11 -0.87
N GLY A 26 -9.86 14.91 -0.36
CA GLY A 26 -10.71 14.72 0.83
C GLY A 26 -9.94 14.79 2.15
N SER A 27 -10.61 15.29 3.21
CA SER A 27 -10.13 15.13 4.59
C SER A 27 -10.26 13.66 4.99
N ARG A 28 -9.19 13.08 5.54
CA ARG A 28 -9.22 11.73 6.15
C ARG A 28 -10.41 11.62 7.10
N ILE A 29 -11.30 10.67 6.85
CA ILE A 29 -12.23 10.20 7.86
C ILE A 29 -11.51 9.05 8.56
N GLU A 30 -11.03 9.27 9.78
CA GLU A 30 -10.22 8.32 10.58
C GLU A 30 -10.92 6.96 10.84
N TRP A 31 -12.18 6.82 10.43
CA TRP A 31 -13.02 5.63 10.58
C TRP A 31 -13.40 4.96 9.26
N ASP A 32 -12.85 5.40 8.12
CA ASP A 32 -13.19 4.81 6.84
C ASP A 32 -12.48 3.47 6.63
N ALA A 33 -13.08 2.57 5.86
CA ALA A 33 -12.58 1.20 5.67
C ALA A 33 -11.34 1.10 4.76
N TYR A 34 -10.84 2.23 4.27
CA TYR A 34 -9.72 2.40 3.36
C TYR A 34 -9.06 3.77 3.64
N ASP A 35 -7.79 3.89 3.30
CA ASP A 35 -7.03 5.12 3.61
C ASP A 35 -7.36 6.28 2.66
N ILE A 36 -7.58 5.99 1.36
CA ILE A 36 -7.73 7.02 0.32
C ILE A 36 -8.90 6.69 -0.62
N PHE A 37 -9.69 7.70 -0.95
CA PHE A 37 -10.66 7.67 -2.04
C PHE A 37 -10.24 8.64 -3.15
N THR A 38 -9.95 8.10 -4.33
CA THR A 38 -9.50 8.90 -5.48
C THR A 38 -10.67 9.67 -6.12
N PRO A 39 -10.41 10.77 -6.85
CA PRO A 39 -11.45 11.47 -7.63
C PRO A 39 -12.18 10.57 -8.63
N GLU A 40 -11.52 9.51 -9.11
CA GLU A 40 -12.07 8.51 -10.03
C GLU A 40 -12.87 7.40 -9.31
N GLY A 41 -13.05 7.49 -7.99
CA GLY A 41 -13.87 6.55 -7.21
C GLY A 41 -13.19 5.23 -6.85
N ILE A 42 -11.85 5.17 -6.94
CA ILE A 42 -11.04 4.02 -6.51
C ILE A 42 -10.74 4.12 -5.01
N ARG A 43 -11.04 3.05 -4.26
CA ARG A 43 -10.63 2.90 -2.85
C ARG A 43 -9.21 2.34 -2.80
N VAL A 44 -8.31 3.02 -2.11
CA VAL A 44 -6.91 2.66 -1.98
C VAL A 44 -6.55 2.45 -0.52
N GLU A 45 -5.99 1.29 -0.21
CA GLU A 45 -5.30 1.01 1.06
C GLU A 45 -3.80 1.25 0.88
N VAL A 46 -3.18 1.96 1.82
CA VAL A 46 -1.74 2.21 1.85
C VAL A 46 -1.08 1.43 2.98
N LYS A 47 -0.08 0.63 2.64
CA LYS A 47 0.77 -0.05 3.64
C LYS A 47 2.19 0.47 3.53
N SER A 48 2.81 0.80 4.66
CA SER A 48 4.17 1.36 4.67
C SER A 48 5.18 0.44 5.37
N ALA A 49 6.40 0.40 4.85
CA ALA A 49 7.54 -0.27 5.45
C ALA A 49 8.83 0.52 5.19
N GLY A 50 9.92 0.14 5.85
CA GLY A 50 11.23 0.73 5.63
C GLY A 50 12.33 -0.19 6.12
N TYR A 51 13.53 -0.05 5.55
CA TYR A 51 14.70 -0.84 5.96
C TYR A 51 15.28 -0.39 7.31
N LEU A 52 15.09 0.89 7.65
CA LEU A 52 15.51 1.49 8.92
C LEU A 52 14.35 1.61 9.91
N GLN A 53 14.65 1.36 11.19
CA GLN A 53 13.75 1.60 12.33
C GLN A 53 14.24 2.79 13.14
N THR A 54 13.40 3.36 14.01
CA THR A 54 13.79 4.49 14.87
C THR A 54 14.75 4.11 15.98
N TRP A 55 14.69 2.85 16.42
CA TRP A 55 15.60 2.32 17.42
C TRP A 55 16.84 1.71 16.77
N ALA A 56 17.93 1.62 17.54
CA ALA A 56 19.16 0.99 17.10
C ALA A 56 18.91 -0.45 16.62
N GLN A 57 19.31 -0.74 15.38
CA GLN A 57 19.16 -2.06 14.78
C GLN A 57 20.51 -2.62 14.32
N ARG A 58 20.72 -3.92 14.54
CA ARG A 58 21.96 -4.62 14.14
C ARG A 58 22.02 -4.94 12.64
N ARG A 59 20.87 -4.95 11.98
CA ARG A 59 20.70 -5.25 10.55
C ARG A 59 19.46 -4.54 10.02
N LEU A 60 19.40 -4.34 8.71
CA LEU A 60 18.22 -3.80 8.05
C LEU A 60 17.00 -4.71 8.28
N SER A 61 15.84 -4.08 8.36
CA SER A 61 14.56 -4.77 8.50
C SER A 61 14.22 -5.53 7.21
N ARG A 62 13.72 -6.76 7.35
CA ARG A 62 13.11 -7.48 6.22
C ARG A 62 11.76 -6.85 5.91
N ILE A 63 11.55 -6.46 4.66
CA ILE A 63 10.26 -5.93 4.22
C ILE A 63 9.21 -7.04 4.16
N SER A 64 8.13 -6.85 4.92
CA SER A 64 6.96 -7.70 4.93
C SER A 64 5.76 -6.88 5.40
N PHE A 65 4.60 -7.12 4.82
CA PHE A 65 3.35 -6.45 5.15
C PHE A 65 2.37 -7.49 5.69
N GLY A 66 1.89 -7.29 6.91
CA GLY A 66 0.84 -8.12 7.52
C GLY A 66 -0.52 -7.43 7.45
N SER A 67 -1.51 -8.05 8.10
CA SER A 67 -2.85 -7.48 8.29
C SER A 67 -3.46 -7.00 6.97
N MET A 68 -3.48 -7.89 5.98
CA MET A 68 -4.06 -7.59 4.67
C MET A 68 -5.57 -7.39 4.73
N LYS A 69 -6.25 -8.13 5.62
CA LYS A 69 -7.69 -8.06 5.83
C LYS A 69 -8.01 -7.24 7.08
N GLY A 70 -9.02 -6.38 6.98
CA GLY A 70 -9.54 -5.57 8.08
C GLY A 70 -11.05 -5.72 8.21
N ARG A 71 -11.58 -5.48 9.41
CA ARG A 71 -13.03 -5.37 9.62
C ARG A 71 -13.49 -3.96 9.28
N THR A 72 -14.74 -3.84 8.86
CA THR A 72 -15.38 -2.55 8.57
C THR A 72 -16.38 -2.22 9.66
N TRP A 73 -16.63 -0.94 9.93
CA TRP A 73 -17.64 -0.52 10.90
C TRP A 73 -18.75 0.26 10.20
N ALA A 74 -20.00 0.01 10.55
CA ALA A 74 -21.15 0.82 10.15
C ALA A 74 -22.01 1.18 11.37
N PRO A 75 -22.57 2.40 11.47
CA PRO A 75 -23.38 2.82 12.62
C PRO A 75 -24.56 1.88 12.93
N GLU A 76 -25.14 1.28 11.90
CA GLU A 76 -26.36 0.48 11.99
C GLU A 76 -26.08 -0.96 12.41
N THR A 77 -24.94 -1.52 12.00
CA THR A 77 -24.61 -2.94 12.17
C THR A 77 -23.40 -3.19 13.08
N GLY A 78 -22.70 -2.13 13.49
CA GLY A 78 -21.44 -2.23 14.22
C GLY A 78 -20.29 -2.75 13.35
N GLU A 79 -19.30 -3.34 14.00
CA GLU A 79 -18.14 -3.96 13.32
C GLU A 79 -18.56 -5.23 12.56
N SER A 80 -18.01 -5.43 11.36
CA SER A 80 -18.24 -6.62 10.56
C SER A 80 -17.72 -7.87 11.26
N ALA A 81 -18.46 -8.98 11.16
CA ALA A 81 -18.06 -10.25 11.78
C ALA A 81 -16.73 -10.78 11.21
N GLU A 82 -16.53 -10.59 9.91
CA GLU A 82 -15.36 -11.07 9.17
C GLU A 82 -14.46 -9.91 8.73
N ALA A 83 -13.15 -10.18 8.72
CA ALA A 83 -12.17 -9.28 8.14
C ALA A 83 -12.01 -9.59 6.65
N THR A 84 -12.09 -8.57 5.79
CA THR A 84 -11.96 -8.74 4.34
C THR A 84 -10.95 -7.76 3.75
N LEU A 85 -10.66 -7.89 2.46
CA LEU A 85 -10.00 -6.83 1.72
C LEU A 85 -11.04 -5.73 1.48
N ASN A 86 -10.78 -4.49 1.89
CA ASN A 86 -11.79 -3.43 1.85
C ASN A 86 -11.50 -2.35 0.78
N ALA A 87 -10.31 -2.40 0.16
CA ALA A 87 -9.91 -1.52 -0.92
C ALA A 87 -9.98 -2.23 -2.28
N ASP A 88 -10.03 -1.44 -3.36
CA ASP A 88 -9.94 -1.94 -4.74
C ASP A 88 -8.49 -2.14 -5.18
N VAL A 89 -7.61 -1.26 -4.69
CA VAL A 89 -6.17 -1.26 -4.96
C VAL A 89 -5.40 -1.11 -3.66
N TYR A 90 -4.27 -1.80 -3.57
CA TYR A 90 -3.36 -1.74 -2.43
C TYR A 90 -2.02 -1.17 -2.89
N VAL A 91 -1.57 -0.10 -2.25
CA VAL A 91 -0.28 0.54 -2.50
C VAL A 91 0.66 0.25 -1.33
N PHE A 92 1.77 -0.41 -1.63
CA PHE A 92 2.80 -0.72 -0.66
C PHE A 92 3.97 0.25 -0.84
N ALA A 93 4.11 1.20 0.08
CA ALA A 93 5.14 2.22 0.08
C ALA A 93 6.35 1.77 0.92
N ILE A 94 7.52 1.72 0.31
CA ILE A 94 8.77 1.32 0.99
C ILE A 94 9.71 2.51 1.01
N GLN A 95 10.07 2.95 2.21
CA GLN A 95 11.18 3.88 2.39
C GLN A 95 12.51 3.11 2.23
N THR A 96 13.33 3.55 1.28
CA THR A 96 14.45 2.76 0.74
C THR A 96 15.81 3.07 1.37
N ALA A 97 15.94 4.13 2.17
CA ALA A 97 17.21 4.47 2.79
C ALA A 97 17.69 3.36 3.73
N THR A 98 18.98 3.06 3.63
CA THR A 98 19.67 2.00 4.39
C THR A 98 20.72 2.54 5.35
N CYS A 99 20.98 3.85 5.31
CA CYS A 99 21.84 4.57 6.23
C CYS A 99 21.05 5.70 6.91
N HIS A 100 21.22 5.88 8.22
CA HIS A 100 20.51 6.92 8.98
C HIS A 100 20.89 8.34 8.56
N ASP A 101 22.14 8.55 8.15
CA ASP A 101 22.66 9.86 7.73
C ASP A 101 22.04 10.33 6.40
N ALA A 102 21.66 9.38 5.56
CA ALA A 102 21.02 9.64 4.25
C ALA A 102 19.48 9.60 4.31
N TYR A 103 18.90 9.19 5.45
CA TYR A 103 17.44 9.06 5.58
C TYR A 103 16.78 10.44 5.60
N ASP A 104 16.09 10.75 4.51
CA ASP A 104 15.16 11.87 4.43
C ASP A 104 13.78 11.34 4.03
N PRO A 105 12.79 11.35 4.94
CA PRO A 105 11.47 10.84 4.63
C PRO A 105 10.71 11.74 3.65
N LEU A 106 11.09 13.02 3.52
CA LEU A 106 10.47 13.98 2.59
C LEU A 106 11.07 13.94 1.18
N ASP A 107 12.23 13.28 1.04
CA ASP A 107 12.83 12.98 -0.25
C ASP A 107 12.05 11.86 -0.94
N VAL A 108 11.27 12.23 -1.96
CA VAL A 108 10.38 11.32 -2.70
C VAL A 108 11.17 10.22 -3.40
N ASP A 109 12.42 10.48 -3.80
CA ASP A 109 13.27 9.49 -4.47
C ASP A 109 13.71 8.36 -3.51
N GLN A 110 13.51 8.54 -2.20
CA GLN A 110 13.70 7.50 -1.19
C GLN A 110 12.46 6.63 -0.97
N TRP A 111 11.46 6.72 -1.85
CA TRP A 111 10.24 5.92 -1.79
C TRP A 111 10.05 5.10 -3.05
N GLN A 112 9.81 3.81 -2.87
CA GLN A 112 9.33 2.93 -3.93
C GLN A 112 7.92 2.47 -3.61
N PHE A 113 7.06 2.47 -4.63
CA PHE A 113 5.68 2.04 -4.52
C PHE A 113 5.47 0.74 -5.29
N TYR A 114 4.66 -0.15 -4.74
CA TYR A 114 4.24 -1.36 -5.44
C TYR A 114 2.72 -1.38 -5.41
N VAL A 115 2.10 -1.49 -6.58
CA VAL A 115 0.66 -1.31 -6.73
C VAL A 115 0.04 -2.63 -7.15
N VAL A 116 -0.94 -3.11 -6.37
CA VAL A 116 -1.57 -4.41 -6.61
C VAL A 116 -3.08 -4.28 -6.52
N GLY A 117 -3.79 -4.81 -7.52
CA GLY A 117 -5.25 -4.90 -7.51
C GLY A 117 -5.72 -5.94 -6.49
N ARG A 118 -6.90 -5.71 -5.90
CA ARG A 118 -7.50 -6.61 -4.90
C ARG A 118 -7.51 -8.08 -5.33
N ALA A 119 -7.94 -8.38 -6.55
CA ALA A 119 -8.06 -9.75 -7.05
C ALA A 119 -6.73 -10.53 -7.00
N ALA A 120 -5.61 -9.87 -7.35
CA ALA A 120 -4.29 -10.49 -7.28
C ALA A 120 -3.88 -10.82 -5.84
N ILE A 121 -4.25 -9.97 -4.86
CA ILE A 121 -4.02 -10.26 -3.43
C ILE A 121 -4.90 -11.43 -2.97
N GLU A 122 -6.16 -11.49 -3.39
CA GLU A 122 -7.09 -12.58 -3.05
C GLU A 122 -6.54 -13.93 -3.50
N THR A 123 -6.02 -14.02 -4.73
CA THR A 123 -5.42 -15.24 -5.29
C THR A 123 -4.24 -15.77 -4.47
N THR A 124 -3.51 -14.90 -3.75
CA THR A 124 -2.41 -15.38 -2.89
C THR A 124 -2.88 -16.17 -1.68
N GLY A 125 -4.07 -15.85 -1.14
CA GLY A 125 -4.56 -16.40 0.13
C GLY A 125 -3.71 -16.06 1.37
N TYR A 126 -2.65 -15.26 1.25
CA TYR A 126 -1.71 -15.02 2.34
C TYR A 126 -2.22 -13.95 3.32
N SER A 127 -1.95 -14.16 4.61
CA SER A 127 -2.17 -13.15 5.66
C SER A 127 -1.06 -12.08 5.71
N SER A 128 0.06 -12.33 5.01
CA SER A 128 1.16 -11.38 4.87
C SER A 128 1.86 -11.54 3.52
N ILE A 129 2.42 -10.45 2.99
CA ILE A 129 3.13 -10.41 1.71
C ILE A 129 4.53 -9.85 1.93
N GLY A 130 5.54 -10.59 1.49
CA GLY A 130 6.94 -10.15 1.47
C GLY A 130 7.32 -9.51 0.14
N LEU A 131 8.40 -8.71 0.16
CA LEU A 131 8.88 -7.99 -1.04
C LEU A 131 9.07 -8.85 -2.31
N PRO A 132 9.59 -10.10 -2.25
CA PRO A 132 9.73 -10.92 -3.46
C PRO A 132 8.40 -11.23 -4.14
N ILE A 133 7.36 -11.57 -3.36
CA ILE A 133 6.02 -11.83 -3.89
C ILE A 133 5.40 -10.54 -4.38
N LEU A 134 5.57 -9.44 -3.64
CA LEU A 134 5.05 -8.14 -4.02
C LEU A 134 5.56 -7.69 -5.39
N ARG A 135 6.86 -7.88 -5.68
CA ARG A 135 7.46 -7.61 -7.00
C ARG A 135 6.79 -8.39 -8.13
N ILE A 136 6.44 -9.65 -7.89
CA ILE A 136 5.75 -10.50 -8.87
C ILE A 136 4.33 -9.97 -9.11
N LEU A 137 3.60 -9.64 -8.05
CA LEU A 137 2.20 -9.21 -8.15
C LEU A 137 2.00 -7.82 -8.78
N SER A 138 3.04 -6.98 -8.76
CA SER A 138 2.98 -5.57 -9.22
C SER A 138 3.79 -5.30 -10.48
N ASP A 139 4.46 -6.31 -11.03
CA ASP A 139 5.45 -6.15 -12.11
C ASP A 139 6.61 -5.18 -11.75
N GLY A 140 6.97 -5.14 -10.47
CA GLY A 140 8.05 -4.32 -9.95
C GLY A 140 7.61 -3.01 -9.27
N PRO A 141 8.57 -2.20 -8.80
CA PRO A 141 8.27 -0.90 -8.21
C PRO A 141 7.89 0.12 -9.28
N VAL A 142 7.06 1.07 -8.89
CA VAL A 142 6.80 2.31 -9.63
C VAL A 142 7.31 3.49 -8.83
N GLU A 143 7.78 4.50 -9.56
CA GLU A 143 8.19 5.78 -9.00
C GLU A 143 6.96 6.64 -8.70
N TYR A 144 7.13 7.67 -7.86
CA TYR A 144 6.04 8.55 -7.46
C TYR A 144 5.29 9.19 -8.64
N ALA A 145 6.01 9.54 -9.71
CA ALA A 145 5.44 10.18 -10.89
C ALA A 145 4.44 9.29 -11.64
N ASP A 146 4.64 7.97 -11.61
CA ASP A 146 3.83 6.99 -12.35
C ASP A 146 2.73 6.36 -11.48
N LEU A 147 2.71 6.70 -10.18
CA LEU A 147 1.85 6.05 -9.18
C LEU A 147 0.35 6.19 -9.50
N ALA A 148 -0.08 7.34 -10.01
CA ALA A 148 -1.49 7.55 -10.36
C ALA A 148 -1.94 6.61 -11.48
N ASP A 149 -1.11 6.43 -12.51
CA ASP A 149 -1.42 5.56 -13.64
C ASP A 149 -1.34 4.09 -13.25
N ALA A 150 -0.38 3.72 -12.40
CA ALA A 150 -0.29 2.38 -11.82
C ALA A 150 -1.55 2.03 -11.00
N VAL A 151 -2.09 2.96 -10.21
CA VAL A 151 -3.35 2.75 -9.46
C VAL A 151 -4.53 2.53 -10.40
N ARG A 152 -4.65 3.32 -11.47
CA ARG A 152 -5.72 3.14 -12.48
C ARG A 152 -5.58 1.79 -13.20
N ALA A 153 -4.37 1.42 -13.61
CA ALA A 153 -4.09 0.15 -14.28
C ALA A 153 -4.41 -1.05 -13.38
N ALA A 154 -3.97 -1.02 -12.12
CA ALA A 154 -4.25 -2.07 -11.15
C ALA A 154 -5.75 -2.24 -10.87
N ARG A 155 -6.53 -1.14 -10.89
CA ARG A 155 -7.99 -1.19 -10.74
C ARG A 155 -8.69 -1.82 -11.96
N ALA A 156 -8.22 -1.51 -13.16
CA ALA A 156 -8.77 -2.03 -14.41
C ALA A 156 -8.52 -3.54 -14.57
N GLY A 157 -7.56 -4.09 -13.82
CA GLY A 157 -7.06 -5.45 -13.97
C GLY A 157 -5.92 -5.45 -15.00
N HIS A 158 -4.83 -6.16 -14.68
CA HIS A 158 -3.75 -6.34 -15.64
C HIS A 158 -4.32 -7.00 -16.91
N PRO A 159 -3.96 -6.54 -18.13
CA PRO A 159 -4.37 -7.17 -19.39
C PRO A 159 -3.93 -8.65 -19.57
N GLY A 160 -3.37 -9.30 -18.54
CA GLY A 160 -2.82 -10.65 -18.57
C GLY A 160 -3.68 -11.77 -17.98
N ASP A 161 -4.76 -11.47 -17.25
CA ASP A 161 -5.60 -12.51 -16.61
C ASP A 161 -6.71 -13.06 -17.54
N GLY A 162 -6.66 -12.70 -18.82
CA GLY A 162 -7.66 -13.02 -19.83
C GLY A 162 -7.43 -14.29 -20.64
N ILE A 163 -6.64 -15.29 -20.23
CA ILE A 163 -6.60 -16.58 -20.94
C ILE A 163 -6.10 -17.75 -20.09
N ALA A 164 -7.03 -18.58 -19.59
CA ALA A 164 -6.92 -20.04 -19.55
C ALA A 164 -8.25 -20.67 -19.10
N GLY A 165 -9.30 -20.39 -19.88
CA GLY A 165 -10.56 -21.14 -19.86
C GLY A 165 -10.86 -21.61 -21.27
N ALA A 166 -10.17 -22.64 -21.75
CA ALA A 166 -10.56 -23.36 -22.95
C ALA A 166 -10.23 -24.85 -22.76
N SER A 167 -11.32 -25.62 -22.75
CA SER A 167 -11.42 -27.07 -22.65
C SER A 167 -10.43 -27.84 -23.53
N HIS A 168 -9.83 -28.90 -22.98
CA HIS A 168 -10.05 -30.30 -23.37
C HIS A 168 -9.45 -31.23 -22.31
#